data_AF-A0A2V8ZPU6-F1
#
_entry.id   AF-A0A2V8ZPU6-F1
#
_cell.length_a   1.000
_cell.length_b   1.000
_cell.length_c   1.000
_cell.angle_alpha   90.00
_cell.angle_beta   90.00
_cell.angle_gamma   90.00
#
_symmetry.space_group_name_H-M   'P 1'
#
loop_
_entity.id
_entity.type
_entity.pdbx_description
1 polymer ?
#
loop_
_entity_poly.entity_id
_entity_poly.type
_entity_poly.pdbx_seq_one_letter_code
_entity_poly.pdbx_strand_id
1 'polypeptide(L)'
;MDSKLQFNLLTDATCLDRFPVEPRFELNYQLVSIPRRDRVRLQVKLSGQDPVVDSLVPVWPGANWLEREIFDLFGIRFEGHPDLRRILLPEDWEGYPLRRDFPVEGYRDVPSTGDLFKKSSLL
;
A
#
# COMPACT_ATOMS: atom_id res chain seq x y z
N MET A 1 -13.32 -0.87 -22.37
CA MET A 1 -13.32 -2.23 -21.78
C MET A 1 -13.86 -3.22 -22.79
N ASP A 2 -13.26 -4.40 -22.90
CA ASP A 2 -13.78 -5.47 -23.76
C ASP A 2 -15.20 -5.84 -23.32
N SER A 3 -16.16 -5.67 -24.24
CA SER A 3 -17.58 -5.92 -24.01
C SER A 3 -17.87 -7.39 -23.68
N LYS A 4 -16.96 -8.31 -23.97
CA LYS A 4 -17.13 -9.75 -23.74
C LYS A 4 -16.77 -10.18 -22.31
N LEU A 5 -15.78 -9.54 -21.68
CA LEU A 5 -15.26 -9.92 -20.36
C LEU A 5 -16.03 -9.24 -19.22
N GLN A 6 -16.27 -7.93 -19.33
CA GLN A 6 -17.08 -7.16 -18.39
C GLN A 6 -16.62 -7.22 -16.91
N PHE A 7 -15.31 -7.19 -16.64
CA PHE A 7 -14.77 -7.01 -15.28
C PHE A 7 -14.99 -5.57 -14.80
N ASN A 8 -16.24 -5.30 -14.40
CA ASN A 8 -16.77 -3.98 -14.11
C ASN A 8 -16.61 -3.55 -12.64
N LEU A 9 -16.12 -4.44 -11.77
CA LEU A 9 -15.91 -4.14 -10.37
C LEU A 9 -14.50 -4.57 -9.93
N LEU A 10 -13.71 -3.61 -9.45
CA LEU A 10 -12.54 -3.87 -8.63
C LEU A 10 -13.00 -3.96 -7.17
N THR A 11 -12.84 -5.11 -6.54
CA THR A 11 -13.30 -5.32 -5.16
C THR A 11 -12.25 -5.02 -4.12
N ASP A 12 -10.99 -5.31 -4.44
CA ASP A 12 -9.89 -5.25 -3.48
C ASP A 12 -8.55 -5.14 -4.21
N ALA A 13 -7.56 -4.52 -3.58
CA ALA A 13 -6.17 -4.55 -4.00
C ALA A 13 -5.28 -4.70 -2.77
N THR A 14 -4.38 -5.67 -2.82
CA THR A 14 -3.46 -5.97 -1.72
C THR A 14 -2.04 -6.14 -2.23
N CYS A 15 -1.07 -5.97 -1.33
CA CYS A 15 0.33 -6.20 -1.62
C CYS A 15 0.90 -7.26 -0.68
N LEU A 16 1.75 -8.13 -1.23
CA LEU A 16 2.58 -9.05 -0.47
C LEU A 16 4.05 -8.66 -0.62
N ASP A 17 4.73 -8.46 0.50
CA ASP A 17 6.19 -8.42 0.53
C ASP A 17 6.74 -9.84 0.74
N ARG A 18 7.60 -10.29 -0.16
CA ARG A 18 8.24 -11.62 -0.19
C ARG A 18 9.69 -11.61 0.23
N PHE A 19 10.20 -10.49 0.76
CA PHE A 19 11.58 -10.40 1.23
C PHE A 19 11.97 -11.62 2.11
N PRO A 20 13.17 -12.22 1.88
CA PRO A 20 14.25 -11.79 0.98
C PRO A 20 14.18 -12.32 -0.47
N VAL A 21 13.04 -12.87 -0.92
CA VAL A 21 12.90 -13.48 -2.25
C VAL A 21 12.49 -12.47 -3.31
N GLU A 22 13.08 -12.55 -4.51
CA GLU A 22 12.70 -11.76 -5.68
C GLU A 22 11.73 -12.51 -6.63
N PRO A 23 10.75 -11.83 -7.26
CA PRO A 23 10.43 -10.41 -7.13
C PRO A 23 9.90 -10.04 -5.74
N ARG A 24 10.43 -8.99 -5.12
CA ARG A 24 10.12 -8.64 -3.71
C ARG A 24 8.61 -8.45 -3.47
N PHE A 25 7.94 -7.68 -4.31
CA PHE A 25 6.53 -7.35 -4.10
C PHE A 25 5.62 -8.11 -5.07
N GLU A 26 4.42 -8.43 -4.60
CA GLU A 26 3.34 -8.94 -5.42
C GLU A 26 2.04 -8.17 -5.13
N LEU A 27 1.65 -7.33 -6.09
CA LEU A 27 0.35 -6.67 -6.08
C LEU A 27 -0.71 -7.65 -6.59
N ASN A 28 -1.83 -7.69 -5.88
CA ASN A 28 -2.95 -8.57 -6.15
C ASN A 28 -4.22 -7.73 -6.25
N TYR A 29 -4.79 -7.61 -7.46
CA TYR A 29 -6.07 -6.95 -7.68
C TYR A 29 -7.15 -7.99 -7.90
N GLN A 30 -8.24 -7.89 -7.14
CA GLN A 30 -9.39 -8.76 -7.27
C GLN A 30 -10.47 -8.10 -8.12
N LEU A 31 -10.70 -8.65 -9.31
CA LEU A 31 -11.68 -8.17 -10.27
C LEU A 31 -12.88 -9.11 -10.31
N VAL A 32 -14.07 -8.53 -10.47
CA VAL A 32 -15.34 -9.25 -10.56
C VAL A 32 -16.10 -8.77 -11.78
N SER A 33 -16.63 -9.73 -12.54
CA SER A 33 -17.65 -9.50 -13.53
C SER A 33 -19.00 -9.79 -12.88
N ILE A 34 -19.74 -8.73 -12.52
CA ILE A 34 -21.09 -8.86 -11.96
C ILE A 34 -22.03 -9.62 -12.92
N PRO A 35 -22.12 -9.30 -14.22
CA PRO A 35 -23.06 -9.96 -15.12
C PRO A 35 -22.73 -11.45 -15.35
N ARG A 36 -21.44 -11.81 -15.35
CA ARG A 36 -21.02 -13.20 -15.57
C ARG A 36 -20.86 -14.00 -14.28
N ARG A 37 -20.83 -13.33 -13.12
CA ARG A 37 -20.47 -13.89 -11.81
C ARG A 37 -19.07 -14.51 -11.77
N ASP A 38 -18.20 -14.08 -12.69
CA ASP A 38 -16.82 -14.52 -12.79
C ASP A 38 -15.90 -13.65 -11.94
N ARG A 39 -14.83 -14.26 -11.41
CA ARG A 39 -13.81 -13.58 -10.61
C ARG A 39 -12.43 -13.85 -11.18
N VAL A 40 -11.61 -12.82 -11.30
CA VAL A 40 -10.21 -12.92 -11.74
C VAL A 40 -9.34 -12.16 -10.77
N ARG A 41 -8.15 -12.72 -10.52
CA ARG A 41 -7.09 -12.05 -9.78
C ARG A 41 -6.00 -11.65 -10.76
N LEU A 42 -5.70 -10.36 -10.83
CA LEU A 42 -4.57 -9.83 -11.56
C LEU A 42 -3.39 -9.71 -10.59
N GLN A 43 -2.29 -10.40 -10.91
CA GLN A 43 -1.07 -10.38 -10.10
C GLN A 43 0.03 -9.63 -10.84
N VAL A 44 0.62 -8.62 -10.20
CA VAL A 44 1.76 -7.88 -10.73
C VAL A 44 2.95 -8.09 -9.80
N LYS A 45 4.05 -8.61 -10.35
CA LYS A 45 5.27 -8.85 -9.61
C LYS A 45 6.23 -7.68 -9.82
N LEU A 46 6.71 -7.10 -8.73
CA LEU A 46 7.61 -5.94 -8.74
C LEU A 46 8.89 -6.28 -7.98
N SER A 47 10.02 -5.80 -8.49
CA SER A 47 11.36 -6.04 -7.94
C SER A 47 11.96 -4.75 -7.41
N GLY A 48 12.95 -4.89 -6.51
CA GLY A 48 13.69 -3.75 -5.97
C GLY A 48 13.04 -3.10 -4.74
N GLN A 49 13.65 -2.01 -4.28
CA GLN A 49 13.30 -1.32 -3.02
C GLN A 49 12.29 -0.18 -3.20
N ASP A 50 12.30 0.43 -4.39
CA ASP A 50 11.45 1.56 -4.77
C ASP A 50 10.61 1.20 -6.01
N PRO A 51 9.70 0.21 -5.89
CA PRO A 51 8.93 -0.27 -7.02
C PRO A 51 7.91 0.78 -7.51
N VAL A 52 7.74 0.82 -8.83
CA VAL A 52 6.80 1.72 -9.52
C VAL A 52 5.95 0.90 -10.48
N VAL A 53 4.65 1.23 -10.58
CA VAL A 53 3.69 0.59 -11.48
C VAL A 53 2.64 1.58 -11.95
N ASP A 54 1.98 1.33 -13.08
CA ASP A 54 0.86 2.16 -13.54
C ASP A 54 -0.36 2.03 -12.63
N SER A 55 -1.00 3.17 -12.34
CA SER A 55 -2.25 3.23 -11.59
C SER A 55 -3.42 2.65 -12.39
N LEU A 56 -4.27 1.89 -11.71
CA LEU A 56 -5.52 1.37 -12.26
C LEU A 56 -6.70 2.32 -12.10
N VAL A 57 -6.52 3.48 -11.45
CA VAL A 57 -7.58 4.50 -11.25
C VAL A 57 -8.26 4.93 -12.55
N PRO A 58 -7.57 5.17 -13.68
CA PRO A 58 -8.22 5.56 -14.93
C PRO A 58 -9.19 4.51 -15.48
N VAL A 59 -9.04 3.24 -15.07
CA VAL A 59 -9.86 2.11 -15.50
C VAL A 59 -10.91 1.76 -14.45
N TRP A 60 -10.52 1.73 -13.17
CA TRP A 60 -11.38 1.46 -12.03
C TRP A 60 -11.20 2.55 -10.98
N PRO A 61 -12.13 3.53 -10.88
CA PRO A 61 -12.01 4.64 -9.93
C PRO A 61 -11.90 4.21 -8.45
N GLY A 62 -12.45 3.03 -8.11
CA GLY A 62 -12.32 2.43 -6.79
C GLY A 62 -10.88 2.09 -6.37
N ALA A 63 -9.95 2.02 -7.32
CA ALA A 63 -8.53 1.76 -7.05
C ALA A 63 -7.87 2.90 -6.25
N ASN A 64 -8.44 4.12 -6.24
CA ASN A 64 -7.81 5.30 -5.67
C ASN A 64 -7.42 5.09 -4.19
N TRP A 65 -8.38 4.67 -3.37
CA TRP A 65 -8.12 4.44 -1.95
C TRP A 65 -7.18 3.27 -1.70
N LEU A 66 -7.33 2.19 -2.47
CA LEU A 66 -6.56 0.96 -2.31
C LEU A 66 -5.08 1.17 -2.70
N GLU A 67 -4.82 1.90 -3.79
CA GLU A 67 -3.47 2.25 -4.22
C GLU A 67 -2.78 3.20 -3.23
N ARG A 68 -3.53 4.13 -2.63
CA ARG A 68 -3.00 4.99 -1.57
C ARG A 68 -2.66 4.22 -0.29
N GLU A 69 -3.49 3.25 0.11
CA GLU A 69 -3.19 2.36 1.23
C GLU A 69 -1.92 1.56 0.98
N ILE A 70 -1.78 0.97 -0.21
CA ILE A 70 -0.58 0.19 -0.58
C ILE A 70 0.66 1.09 -0.61
N PHE A 71 0.53 2.32 -1.12
CA PHE A 71 1.62 3.30 -1.07
C PHE A 71 2.02 3.63 0.37
N ASP A 72 1.06 3.86 1.25
CA ASP A 72 1.32 4.24 2.64
C ASP A 72 1.97 3.09 3.45
N LEU A 73 1.55 1.85 3.21
CA LEU A 73 1.98 0.70 4.01
C LEU A 73 3.19 -0.05 3.44
N PHE A 74 3.36 -0.06 2.12
CA PHE A 74 4.42 -0.78 1.41
C PHE A 74 5.35 0.11 0.59
N GLY A 75 5.01 1.38 0.36
CA GLY A 75 5.86 2.31 -0.38
C GLY A 75 5.91 2.07 -1.88
N ILE A 76 4.91 1.41 -2.45
CA ILE A 76 4.82 1.19 -3.89
C ILE A 76 4.24 2.45 -4.54
N ARG A 77 4.91 2.99 -5.56
CA ARG A 77 4.47 4.20 -6.26
C ARG A 77 3.60 3.85 -7.47
N PHE A 78 2.50 4.57 -7.63
CA PHE A 78 1.56 4.41 -8.73
C PHE A 78 1.64 5.59 -9.70
N GLU A 79 2.14 5.36 -10.91
CA GLU A 79 2.21 6.37 -11.97
C GLU A 79 0.83 6.65 -12.56
N GLY A 80 0.51 7.92 -12.79
CA GLY A 80 -0.81 8.34 -13.28
C GLY A 80 -1.92 8.36 -12.22
N HIS A 81 -1.60 8.09 -10.94
CA HIS A 81 -2.56 8.24 -9.85
C HIS A 81 -2.88 9.73 -9.59
N PRO A 82 -4.17 10.13 -9.42
CA PRO A 82 -4.55 11.54 -9.33
C PRO A 82 -4.14 12.24 -8.02
N ASP A 83 -4.14 11.54 -6.88
CA ASP A 83 -3.76 12.09 -5.56
C ASP A 83 -3.05 11.01 -4.72
N LEU A 84 -1.78 10.72 -5.04
CA LEU A 84 -1.01 9.71 -4.30
C LEU A 84 -0.38 10.34 -3.06
N ARG A 85 -1.03 10.17 -1.92
CA ARG A 85 -0.55 10.58 -0.60
C ARG A 85 -1.00 9.60 0.48
N ARG A 86 -0.32 9.63 1.62
CA ARG A 86 -0.61 8.81 2.80
C ARG A 86 -2.05 9.01 3.30
N ILE A 87 -2.61 7.97 3.91
CA ILE A 87 -4.01 7.97 4.39
C ILE A 87 -4.22 7.33 5.76
N LEU A 88 -3.37 6.36 6.13
CA LEU A 88 -3.44 5.64 7.39
C LEU A 88 -2.40 6.15 8.39
N LEU A 89 -1.18 6.41 7.93
CA LEU A 89 -0.07 6.81 8.79
C LEU A 89 -0.05 8.34 8.99
N PRO A 90 0.45 8.81 10.15
CA PRO A 90 0.75 10.23 10.37
C PRO A 90 1.68 10.80 9.29
N GLU A 91 1.56 12.11 9.04
CA GLU A 91 2.34 12.80 8.00
C GLU A 91 3.86 12.78 8.28
N ASP A 92 4.25 12.71 9.54
CA ASP A 92 5.63 12.66 10.03
C ASP A 92 6.19 11.24 10.13
N TRP A 93 5.42 10.21 9.78
CA TRP A 93 5.87 8.83 9.90
C TRP A 93 6.96 8.49 8.88
N GLU A 94 8.03 7.83 9.30
CA GLU A 94 9.11 7.38 8.41
C GLU A 94 9.06 5.86 8.18
N GLY A 95 9.22 5.45 6.92
CA GLY A 95 9.20 4.04 6.51
C GLY A 95 7.80 3.47 6.25
N TYR A 96 7.76 2.14 6.06
CA TYR A 96 6.61 1.39 5.54
C TYR A 96 6.35 0.14 6.40
N PRO A 97 5.36 0.18 7.30
CA PRO A 97 5.24 -0.78 8.39
C PRO A 97 4.90 -2.21 7.95
N LEU A 98 4.33 -2.42 6.76
CA LEU A 98 4.03 -3.77 6.26
C LEU A 98 5.16 -4.37 5.42
N ARG A 99 6.30 -3.68 5.29
CA ARG A 99 7.51 -4.28 4.75
C ARG A 99 8.13 -5.23 5.77
N ARG A 100 8.62 -6.39 5.33
CA ARG A 100 9.16 -7.43 6.22
C ARG A 100 10.48 -7.08 6.89
N ASP A 101 11.21 -6.13 6.32
CA ASP A 101 12.45 -5.57 6.87
C ASP A 101 12.19 -4.40 7.85
N PHE A 102 10.94 -3.96 8.01
CA PHE A 102 10.57 -2.93 8.97
C PHE A 102 10.52 -3.49 10.40
N PRO A 103 11.12 -2.82 11.40
CA PRO A 103 11.08 -3.26 12.79
C PRO A 103 9.65 -3.32 13.34
N VAL A 104 9.32 -4.39 14.07
CA VAL A 104 7.96 -4.60 14.62
C VAL A 104 7.53 -3.47 15.56
N GLU A 105 8.47 -2.91 16.33
CA GLU A 105 8.20 -1.82 17.28
C GLU A 105 8.21 -0.43 16.60
N GLY A 106 8.57 -0.36 15.31
CA GLY A 106 8.84 0.88 14.60
C GLY A 106 10.11 1.61 15.08
N TYR A 107 10.46 2.71 14.42
CA TYR A 107 11.60 3.55 14.77
C TYR A 107 11.25 4.63 15.81
N ARG A 108 10.42 4.29 16.80
CA ARG A 108 9.88 5.29 17.73
C ARG A 108 10.90 5.67 18.80
N ASP A 109 11.60 6.77 18.56
CA ASP A 109 12.18 7.62 19.62
C ASP A 109 11.09 8.50 20.25
N VAL A 110 9.97 7.91 20.72
CA VAL A 110 9.02 8.66 21.55
C VAL A 110 9.59 8.60 22.96
N PRO A 111 9.99 9.72 23.59
CA PRO A 111 10.37 9.70 24.99
C PRO A 111 9.19 9.13 25.76
N SER A 112 9.44 8.10 26.56
CA SER A 112 8.41 7.59 27.44
C SER A 112 7.87 8.78 28.26
N THR A 113 6.57 8.83 28.56
CA THR A 113 5.99 9.92 29.36
C THR A 113 6.76 10.15 30.67
N GLY A 114 7.48 9.15 31.19
CA GLY A 114 8.38 9.27 32.35
C GLY A 114 9.60 10.17 32.15
N ASP A 115 10.09 10.34 30.92
CA ASP A 115 11.27 11.18 30.61
C ASP A 115 10.93 12.66 30.47
N LEU A 116 9.67 12.99 30.16
CA LEU A 116 9.17 14.38 30.14
C LEU A 116 9.10 14.98 31.55
N PHE A 117 8.82 14.17 32.58
CA PHE A 117 8.74 14.65 33.97
C PHE A 117 10.10 14.80 34.64
N LYS A 118 11.15 14.11 34.18
CA LYS A 118 12.53 14.27 34.71
C LYS A 118 13.17 15.61 34.33
N LYS A 119 12.77 16.23 33.21
CA LYS A 119 13.28 17.56 32.82
C LYS A 119 12.60 18.72 33.55
N SER A 120 11.42 18.49 34.15
CA SER A 120 10.70 19.51 34.92
C SER A 120 11.26 19.68 36.34
N SER A 121 11.95 18.68 36.89
CA SER A 121 12.51 18.70 38.25
C SER A 121 13.92 19.30 38.37
N LEU A 122 14.40 19.99 37.32
CA LEU A 122 15.70 20.68 37.30
C LEU A 122 15.59 22.20 37.11
N LEU A 123 14.44 22.79 37.44
CA LEU A 123 14.22 24.22 37.66
C LEU A 123 13.60 24.42 39.04
#